data_AF-A0A1G9BC56-F1
#
_entry.id   AF-A0A1G9BC56-F1
#
_cell.length_a   1.000
_cell.length_b   1.000
_cell.length_c   1.000
_cell.angle_alpha   90.00
_cell.angle_beta   90.00
_cell.angle_gamma   90.00
#
_symmetry.space_group_name_H-M   'P 1'
#
loop_
_entity.id
_entity.type
_entity.pdbx_description
1 polymer ?
#
loop_
_entity_poly.entity_id
_entity_poly.type
_entity_poly.pdbx_seq_one_letter_code
_entity_poly.pdbx_strand_id
1 'polypeptide(L)' 'MSESFSAAVRERVHQAHAALEAARLGDDADERMRAEAAWEDARRFAQRHGVPLDEEAPGPGGEPAL' A
#
# COMPACT_ATOMS: atom_id res chain seq x y z
N MET A 1 -6.35 8.58 16.31
CA MET A 1 -5.10 7.89 15.94
C MET A 1 -4.02 8.95 15.76
N SER A 2 -2.79 8.73 16.19
CA SER A 2 -1.72 9.73 16.10
C SER A 2 -1.15 9.80 14.69
N GLU A 3 -0.75 10.99 14.25
CA GLU A 3 -0.15 11.20 12.91
C GLU A 3 1.11 10.35 12.70
N SER A 4 1.93 10.19 13.75
CA SER A 4 3.14 9.36 13.69
C SER A 4 2.84 7.88 13.43
N PHE A 5 1.73 7.35 13.97
CA PHE A 5 1.31 5.97 13.69
C PHE A 5 0.88 5.84 12.23
N SER A 6 0.03 6.75 11.75
CA SER A 6 -0.42 6.75 10.36
C SER A 6 0.74 6.88 9.37
N ALA A 7 1.74 7.72 9.68
CA ALA A 7 2.95 7.87 8.89
C ALA A 7 3.76 6.55 8.82
N ALA A 8 3.97 5.88 9.95
CA ALA A 8 4.68 4.61 10.00
C ALA A 8 3.94 3.49 9.24
N VAL A 9 2.61 3.47 9.30
CA VAL A 9 1.80 2.50 8.54
C VAL A 9 1.88 2.77 7.04
N ARG A 10 1.78 4.03 6.60
CA ARG A 10 1.96 4.41 5.19
C ARG A 10 3.34 4.03 4.69
N GLU A 11 4.39 4.37 5.44
CA GLU A 11 5.76 4.02 5.10
C GLU A 11 5.92 2.51 4.91
N ARG A 12 5.38 1.69 5.83
CA ARG A 12 5.39 0.23 5.70
C ARG A 12 4.69 -0.26 4.44
N VAL A 13 3.55 0.33 4.10
CA VAL A 13 2.81 -0.04 2.87
C VAL A 13 3.62 0.33 1.62
N HIS A 14 4.22 1.52 1.58
CA HIS A 14 5.08 1.94 0.47
C HIS A 14 6.30 1.03 0.31
N GLN A 15 6.96 0.66 1.41
CA GLN A 15 8.11 -0.26 1.37
C GLN A 15 7.70 -1.64 0.85
N ALA A 16 6.56 -2.19 1.32
CA ALA A 16 6.06 -3.48 0.86
C ALA A 16 5.69 -3.45 -0.63
N HIS A 17 5.08 -2.36 -1.10
CA HIS A 17 4.77 -2.17 -2.52
C HIS A 17 6.04 -2.06 -3.37
N ALA A 18 7.04 -1.29 -2.93
CA ALA A 18 8.32 -1.18 -3.65
C ALA A 18 9.05 -2.53 -3.72
N ALA A 19 9.02 -3.32 -2.64
CA ALA A 19 9.60 -4.67 -2.63
C ALA A 19 8.85 -5.62 -3.59
N LEU A 20 7.52 -5.51 -3.67
CA LEU A 20 6.72 -6.26 -4.64
C LEU A 20 7.08 -5.90 -6.08
N GLU A 21 7.21 -4.61 -6.40
CA GLU A 21 7.63 -4.18 -7.75
C GLU A 21 9.03 -4.69 -8.10
N ALA A 22 9.97 -4.66 -7.15
CA ALA A 22 11.29 -5.24 -7.35
C ALA A 22 11.22 -6.76 -7.60
N ALA A 23 10.44 -7.49 -6.80
CA ALA A 23 10.28 -8.94 -6.94
C ALA A 23 9.56 -9.34 -8.24
N ARG A 24 8.66 -8.49 -8.77
CA ARG A 24 8.00 -8.69 -10.07
C ARG A 24 8.96 -8.60 -11.25
N LEU A 25 10.03 -7.82 -11.11
CA LEU A 25 11.08 -7.68 -12.12
C LEU A 25 12.13 -8.81 -12.02
N GLY A 26 12.16 -9.54 -10.91
CA GLY A 26 13.00 -10.72 -10.71
C GLY A 26 12.41 -11.98 -11.33
N ASP A 27 13.23 -13.04 -11.43
CA ASP A 27 12.82 -14.36 -11.92
C ASP A 27 12.47 -15.33 -10.77
N ASP A 28 12.56 -14.88 -9.52
CA ASP A 28 12.28 -15.70 -8.33
C ASP A 28 10.79 -15.63 -7.96
N ALA A 29 10.08 -16.72 -8.26
CA ALA A 29 8.65 -16.85 -7.96
C ALA A 29 8.34 -16.90 -6.46
N ASP A 30 9.24 -17.43 -5.63
CA ASP A 30 9.06 -17.48 -4.17
C ASP A 30 9.25 -16.10 -3.56
N GLU A 31 10.22 -15.32 -4.07
CA GLU A 31 10.42 -13.92 -3.68
C GLU A 31 9.19 -13.09 -4.02
N ARG A 32 8.65 -13.24 -5.24
CA ARG A 32 7.41 -12.56 -5.66
C ARG A 32 6.23 -12.92 -4.76
N MET A 33 6.01 -14.21 -4.47
CA MET A 33 4.91 -14.66 -3.61
C MET A 33 5.01 -14.07 -2.19
N ARG A 34 6.21 -14.02 -1.62
CA ARG A 34 6.44 -13.42 -0.30
C ARG A 34 6.19 -11.91 -0.31
N ALA A 35 6.63 -11.22 -1.36
CA ALA A 35 6.42 -9.79 -1.51
C ALA A 35 4.93 -9.45 -1.71
N GLU A 36 4.18 -10.27 -2.46
CA GLU A 36 2.72 -10.13 -2.61
C GLU A 36 2.01 -10.27 -1.26
N ALA A 37 2.34 -11.32 -0.49
CA ALA A 37 1.76 -11.53 0.83
C ALA A 37 2.08 -10.37 1.80
N ALA A 38 3.31 -9.85 1.76
CA ALA A 38 3.73 -8.71 2.59
C ALA A 38 2.98 -7.42 2.23
N TRP A 39 2.77 -7.16 0.94
CA TRP A 39 1.98 -6.02 0.48
C TRP A 39 0.51 -6.14 0.88
N GLU A 40 -0.10 -7.31 0.70
CA GLU A 40 -1.49 -7.56 1.12
C GLU A 40 -1.67 -7.39 2.63
N ASP A 41 -0.75 -7.91 3.45
CA ASP A 41 -0.78 -7.76 4.91
C ASP A 41 -0.71 -6.29 5.31
N ALA A 42 0.23 -5.54 4.75
CA ALA A 42 0.38 -4.11 5.03
C ALA A 42 -0.87 -3.31 4.65
N ARG A 43 -1.48 -3.62 3.49
CA ARG A 43 -2.70 -2.98 3.02
C ARG A 43 -3.91 -3.28 3.92
N ARG A 44 -4.09 -4.55 4.30
CA ARG A 44 -5.16 -4.97 5.23
C ARG A 44 -4.97 -4.35 6.61
N PHE A 45 -3.73 -4.25 7.08
CA PHE A 45 -3.42 -3.59 8.33
C PHE A 45 -3.83 -2.10 8.30
N ALA A 46 -3.43 -1.38 7.26
CA ALA A 46 -3.82 0.02 7.09
C ALA A 46 -5.35 0.19 7.06
N GLN A 47 -6.05 -0.64 6.28
CA GLN A 47 -7.51 -0.60 6.18
C GLN A 47 -8.20 -0.90 7.52
N ARG A 48 -7.74 -1.92 8.25
CA ARG A 48 -8.26 -2.27 9.59
C ARG A 48 -8.09 -1.14 10.60
N HIS A 49 -7.01 -0.36 10.46
CA HIS A 49 -6.71 0.76 11.33
C HIS A 49 -7.24 2.10 10.79
N GLY A 50 -7.94 2.13 9.65
CA GLY A 50 -8.47 3.35 9.07
C GLY A 50 -7.38 4.34 8.63
N VAL A 51 -6.18 3.84 8.30
CA VAL A 51 -5.11 4.65 7.74
C VAL A 51 -5.36 4.77 6.23
N PRO A 52 -5.65 5.98 5.71
CA PRO A 52 -5.83 6.15 4.28
C PRO A 52 -4.46 5.98 3.61
N LEU A 53 -4.45 5.14 2.59
CA LEU A 53 -3.33 4.95 1.69
C LEU A 53 -3.56 5.86 0.49
N ASP A 54 -2.50 6.48 -0.01
CA ASP A 54 -2.57 7.41 -1.15
C ASP A 54 -2.99 6.73 -2.48
N GLU A 55 -3.30 5.41 -2.46
CA GLU A 55 -3.94 4.67 -3.55
C GLU A 55 -5.35 5.21 -3.90
N GLU A 56 -6.01 5.95 -2.99
CA GLU A 56 -7.28 6.64 -3.23
C GLU A 56 -7.19 8.14 -2.90
N ALA A 57 -6.25 8.87 -3.51
CA ALA A 57 -6.60 10.24 -3.85
C ALA A 57 -7.69 10.14 -4.93
N PRO A 58 -8.95 10.56 -4.71
CA PRO A 58 -9.79 10.89 -5.85
C PRO A 58 -8.96 11.90 -6.65
N GLY A 59 -8.59 11.56 -7.88
CA GLY A 59 -7.98 12.53 -8.76
C GLY A 59 -8.82 13.82 -8.71
N PRO A 60 -8.22 15.01 -8.87
CA PRO A 60 -8.99 16.25 -9.00
C PRO A 60 -9.83 16.15 -10.29
N GLY A 61 -11.00 15.52 -10.18
CA GLY A 61 -11.87 15.11 -11.28
C GLY A 61 -13.19 14.50 -10.80
N GLY A 62 -13.46 14.51 -9.49
CA GLY A 62 -14.80 14.40 -8.94
C GLY A 62 -15.57 15.70 -9.16
N GLU A 63 -15.82 16.07 -10.41
CA GLU A 63 -16.92 16.99 -10.72
C GLU A 63 -18.22 16.17 -10.63
N PRO A 64 -19.11 16.47 -9.66
CA PRO A 64 -20.47 15.94 -9.73
C PRO A 64 -21.16 16.55 -10.94
N ALA A 65 -21.68 15.69 -11.81
CA ALA A 65 -22.52 16.08 -12.92
C ALA A 65 -23.70 16.94 -12.43
N LEU A 66 -23.79 18.16 -12.97
CA LEU A 66 -25.01 18.96 -13.08
C LEU A 66 -25.07 19.59 -14.47
#